data_AF-A0A7R9YUV3-F1
#
_entry.id   AF-A0A7R9YUV3-F1
#
_cell.length_a   1.000
_cell.length_b   1.000
_cell.length_c   1.000
_cell.angle_alpha   90.00
_cell.angle_beta   90.00
_cell.angle_gamma   90.00
#
_symmetry.space_group_name_H-M   'P 1'
#
loop_
_entity.id
_entity.type
_entity.pdbx_description
1 polymer ?
#
loop_
_entity_poly.entity_id
_entity_poly.type
_entity_poly.pdbx_seq_one_letter_code
_entity_poly.pdbx_strand_id
1 'polypeptide(L)'
;HACQRAGLELMDMMATYQETAYERLCRWVQGECRGIADYDAPEVSATLQAAVAALRERPVLFKYCGEEVATARHNALFQRFITALTRGGPGGVPRPIEIHAHDPKRYINDMLAWVHQALAGEREFIAALFGDAAADGNGHE
;
A
#
# COMPACT_ATOMS: atom_id res chain seq x y z
N HIS A 1 9.22 -49.05 1.72
CA HIS A 1 8.88 -48.55 0.37
C HIS A 1 7.49 -47.92 0.28
N ALA A 2 6.38 -48.58 0.67
CA ALA A 2 5.04 -47.97 0.59
C ALA A 2 4.83 -46.72 1.46
N CYS A 3 5.30 -46.74 2.72
CA CYS A 3 5.21 -45.59 3.64
C CYS A 3 5.97 -44.35 3.11
N GLN A 4 7.09 -44.57 2.43
CA GLN A 4 7.93 -43.52 1.86
C GLN A 4 7.27 -42.85 0.64
N ARG A 5 6.53 -43.64 -0.16
CA ARG A 5 5.76 -43.14 -1.30
C ARG A 5 4.52 -42.35 -0.87
N ALA A 6 3.78 -42.86 0.12
CA ALA A 6 2.63 -42.13 0.69
C ALA A 6 3.05 -40.79 1.32
N GLY A 7 4.20 -40.74 2.00
CA GLY A 7 4.74 -39.49 2.54
C GLY A 7 5.10 -38.46 1.46
N LEU A 8 5.68 -38.91 0.34
CA LEU A 8 5.98 -38.05 -0.82
C LEU A 8 4.71 -37.48 -1.47
N GLU A 9 3.70 -38.34 -1.71
CA GLU A 9 2.41 -37.92 -2.29
C GLU A 9 1.70 -36.89 -1.39
N LEU A 10 1.77 -37.05 -0.06
CA LEU A 10 1.19 -36.09 0.89
C LEU A 10 1.92 -34.73 0.86
N MET A 11 3.26 -34.74 0.82
CA MET A 11 4.04 -33.50 0.74
C MET A 11 3.76 -32.72 -0.54
N ASP A 12 3.62 -33.41 -1.68
CA ASP A 12 3.30 -32.79 -2.97
C ASP A 12 1.91 -32.14 -2.97
N MET A 13 0.94 -32.85 -2.39
CA MET A 13 -0.41 -32.32 -2.19
C MET A 13 -0.40 -31.08 -1.27
N MET A 14 0.36 -31.11 -0.16
CA MET A 14 0.50 -29.98 0.74
C MET A 14 1.15 -28.77 0.05
N ALA A 15 2.19 -28.98 -0.76
CA ALA A 15 2.85 -27.93 -1.52
C ALA A 15 1.87 -27.25 -2.49
N THR A 16 1.06 -28.05 -3.20
CA THR A 16 0.04 -27.55 -4.14
C THR A 16 -1.02 -26.69 -3.43
N TYR A 17 -1.51 -27.13 -2.28
CA TYR A 17 -2.47 -26.36 -1.49
C TYR A 17 -1.88 -25.05 -0.96
N GLN A 18 -0.63 -25.10 -0.49
CA GLN A 18 0.07 -23.92 -0.01
C GLN A 18 0.27 -22.88 -1.12
N GLU A 19 0.65 -23.30 -2.32
CA GLU A 19 0.80 -22.41 -3.48
C GLU A 19 -0.53 -21.74 -3.85
N THR A 20 -1.60 -22.53 -3.96
CA THR A 20 -2.95 -22.01 -4.22
C THR A 20 -3.40 -21.02 -3.15
N ALA A 21 -3.06 -21.26 -1.88
CA ALA A 21 -3.41 -20.39 -0.78
C ALA A 21 -2.70 -19.03 -0.87
N TYR A 22 -1.39 -19.02 -1.14
CA TYR A 22 -0.65 -17.76 -1.30
C TYR A 22 -1.09 -16.97 -2.53
N GLU A 23 -1.44 -17.61 -3.64
CA GLU A 23 -1.99 -16.90 -4.80
C GLU A 23 -3.32 -16.20 -4.49
N ARG A 24 -4.20 -16.87 -3.74
CA ARG A 24 -5.47 -16.28 -3.28
C ARG A 24 -5.22 -15.13 -2.32
N LEU A 25 -4.28 -15.28 -1.40
CA LEU A 25 -3.88 -14.24 -0.47
C LEU A 25 -3.33 -13.01 -1.21
N CYS A 26 -2.44 -13.23 -2.18
CA CYS A 26 -1.88 -12.17 -3.03
C CYS A 26 -2.98 -11.41 -3.77
N ARG A 27 -3.93 -12.13 -4.40
CA ARG A 27 -5.07 -11.51 -5.09
C ARG A 27 -5.98 -10.70 -4.15
N TRP A 28 -6.23 -11.21 -2.94
CA TRP A 28 -7.01 -10.49 -1.95
C TRP A 28 -6.30 -9.21 -1.50
N VAL A 29 -5.01 -9.28 -1.15
CA VAL A 29 -4.18 -8.12 -0.79
C VAL A 29 -4.19 -7.06 -1.89
N GLN A 30 -4.00 -7.45 -3.15
CA GLN A 30 -4.08 -6.52 -4.29
C GLN A 30 -5.45 -5.84 -4.40
N GLY A 31 -6.54 -6.56 -4.11
CA GLY A 31 -7.89 -6.01 -4.07
C GLY A 31 -8.05 -4.95 -2.98
N GLU A 32 -7.67 -5.28 -1.75
CA GLU A 32 -7.73 -4.37 -0.60
C GLU A 32 -6.87 -3.12 -0.82
N CYS A 33 -5.64 -3.31 -1.32
CA CYS A 33 -4.72 -2.23 -1.62
C CYS A 33 -5.24 -1.26 -2.69
N ARG A 34 -5.96 -1.76 -3.70
CA ARG A 34 -6.64 -0.90 -4.68
C ARG A 34 -7.79 -0.12 -4.03
N GLY A 35 -8.60 -0.77 -3.21
CA GLY A 35 -9.72 -0.11 -2.54
C GLY A 35 -9.29 1.04 -1.63
N ILE A 36 -8.22 0.85 -0.85
CA ILE A 36 -7.71 1.92 0.03
C ILE A 36 -6.99 3.03 -0.75
N ALA A 37 -6.46 2.76 -1.94
CA ALA A 37 -5.75 3.75 -2.74
C ALA A 37 -6.63 4.92 -3.20
N ASP A 38 -7.95 4.72 -3.28
CA ASP A 38 -8.93 5.73 -3.66
C ASP A 38 -9.16 6.80 -2.56
N TYR A 39 -8.67 6.58 -1.35
CA TYR A 39 -8.85 7.49 -0.21
C TYR A 39 -7.62 8.37 0.03
N ASP A 40 -7.89 9.62 0.45
CA ASP A 40 -6.87 10.63 0.77
C ASP A 40 -6.02 10.27 2.00
N ALA A 41 -6.65 9.58 2.96
CA ALA A 41 -6.05 9.08 4.20
C ALA A 41 -6.36 7.58 4.34
N PRO A 42 -5.62 6.71 3.64
CA PRO A 42 -5.87 5.28 3.66
C PRO A 42 -5.52 4.67 5.02
N GLU A 43 -6.49 4.05 5.67
CA GLU A 43 -6.27 3.27 6.89
C GLU A 43 -5.94 1.81 6.52
N VAL A 44 -4.86 1.29 7.09
CA VAL A 44 -4.44 -0.09 6.88
C VAL A 44 -4.99 -0.95 8.00
N SER A 45 -5.82 -1.94 7.67
CA SER A 45 -6.37 -2.87 8.65
C SER A 45 -5.31 -3.87 9.14
N ALA A 46 -5.42 -4.32 10.39
CA ALA A 46 -4.52 -5.34 10.96
C ALA A 46 -4.54 -6.65 10.15
N THR A 47 -5.68 -7.02 9.56
CA THR A 47 -5.80 -8.19 8.68
C THR A 47 -4.98 -8.01 7.41
N LEU A 48 -5.00 -6.82 6.80
CA LEU A 48 -4.20 -6.51 5.62
C LEU A 48 -2.70 -6.53 5.95
N GLN A 49 -2.30 -5.96 7.09
CA GLN A 49 -0.91 -6.03 7.57
C GLN A 49 -0.43 -7.47 7.75
N ALA A 50 -1.23 -8.31 8.41
CA ALA A 50 -0.90 -9.73 8.63
C ALA A 50 -0.79 -10.49 7.30
N ALA A 51 -1.69 -10.23 6.35
CA ALA A 51 -1.65 -10.84 5.02
C ALA A 51 -0.39 -10.43 4.22
N VAL A 52 -0.04 -9.15 4.24
CA VAL A 52 1.18 -8.63 3.59
C VAL A 52 2.43 -9.20 4.25
N ALA A 53 2.45 -9.31 5.58
CA ALA A 53 3.55 -9.93 6.32
C ALA A 53 3.72 -11.41 5.95
N ALA A 54 2.63 -12.18 5.86
CA ALA A 54 2.67 -13.59 5.44
C ALA A 54 3.20 -13.76 4.01
N LEU A 55 2.91 -12.83 3.10
CA LEU A 55 3.43 -12.86 1.73
C LEU A 55 4.95 -12.66 1.64
N ARG A 56 5.62 -12.11 2.67
CA ARG A 56 7.09 -11.96 2.66
C ARG A 56 7.84 -13.28 2.56
N GLU A 57 7.23 -14.39 2.99
CA GLU A 57 7.75 -15.75 2.82
C GLU A 57 7.77 -16.22 1.35
N ARG A 58 7.12 -15.46 0.45
CA ARG A 58 7.06 -15.67 -0.99
C ARG A 58 7.44 -14.38 -1.72
N PRO A 59 8.76 -14.08 -1.85
CA PRO A 59 9.24 -12.78 -2.35
C PRO A 59 8.67 -12.35 -3.71
N VAL A 60 8.39 -13.31 -4.60
CA VAL A 60 7.79 -13.03 -5.92
C VAL A 60 6.37 -12.47 -5.77
N LEU A 61 5.53 -13.11 -4.94
CA LEU A 61 4.16 -12.65 -4.70
C LEU A 61 4.12 -11.35 -3.92
N PHE A 62 5.01 -11.20 -2.93
CA PHE A 62 5.19 -9.94 -2.20
C PHE A 62 5.55 -8.79 -3.13
N LYS A 63 6.48 -9.03 -4.07
CA LYS A 63 6.87 -8.04 -5.09
C LYS A 63 5.68 -7.63 -5.96
N TYR A 64 4.87 -8.58 -6.44
CA TYR A 64 3.67 -8.25 -7.22
C TYR A 64 2.67 -7.39 -6.43
N CYS A 65 2.46 -7.67 -5.14
CA CYS A 65 1.65 -6.81 -4.28
C CYS A 65 2.24 -5.40 -4.16
N GLY A 66 3.56 -5.29 -3.96
CA GLY A 66 4.26 -4.00 -3.88
C GLY A 66 4.15 -3.17 -5.15
N GLU A 67 4.30 -3.79 -6.33
CA GLU A 67 4.18 -3.11 -7.63
C GLU A 67 2.76 -2.60 -7.89
N GLU A 68 1.75 -3.38 -7.54
CA GLU A 68 0.34 -2.96 -7.65
C GLU A 68 0.02 -1.78 -6.72
N VAL A 69 0.49 -1.82 -5.47
CA VAL A 69 0.34 -0.71 -4.51
C VAL A 69 1.02 0.55 -5.03
N ALA A 70 2.26 0.44 -5.51
CA ALA A 70 3.02 1.57 -6.04
C ALA A 70 2.30 2.21 -7.23
N THR A 71 1.75 1.39 -8.13
CA THR A 71 0.98 1.86 -9.30
C THR A 71 -0.30 2.58 -8.87
N ALA A 72 -1.07 1.99 -7.94
CA ALA A 72 -2.31 2.58 -7.45
C ALA A 72 -2.06 3.92 -6.73
N ARG A 73 -1.07 3.97 -5.83
CA ARG A 73 -0.72 5.20 -5.10
C ARG A 73 -0.16 6.29 -6.02
N HIS A 74 0.67 5.93 -7.01
CA HIS A 74 1.14 6.88 -8.01
C HIS A 74 -0.03 7.58 -8.73
N ASN A 75 -0.99 6.81 -9.23
CA ASN A 75 -2.15 7.34 -9.94
C ASN A 75 -3.00 8.25 -9.03
N ALA A 76 -3.27 7.81 -7.79
CA ALA A 76 -4.03 8.59 -6.82
C ALA A 76 -3.32 9.91 -6.47
N LEU A 77 -2.03 9.89 -6.14
CA LEU A 77 -1.25 11.09 -5.82
C LEU A 77 -1.20 12.06 -6.99
N PHE A 78 -1.01 11.57 -8.21
CA PHE A 78 -0.98 12.42 -9.40
C PHE A 78 -2.32 13.14 -9.59
N GLN A 79 -3.44 12.42 -9.50
CA GLN A 79 -4.77 13.02 -9.61
C GLN A 79 -5.06 14.03 -8.48
N ARG A 80 -4.63 13.72 -7.25
CA ARG A 80 -4.76 14.62 -6.10
C ARG A 80 -3.93 15.88 -6.27
N PHE A 81 -2.72 15.78 -6.82
CA PHE A 81 -1.88 16.93 -7.09
C PHE A 81 -2.52 17.86 -8.13
N ILE A 82 -3.04 17.30 -9.24
CA ILE A 82 -3.77 18.09 -10.25
C ILE A 82 -5.00 18.76 -9.64
N THR A 83 -5.73 18.05 -8.77
CA THR A 83 -6.88 18.61 -8.05
C THR A 83 -6.45 19.76 -7.13
N ALA A 84 -5.37 19.62 -6.38
CA ALA A 84 -4.84 20.68 -5.53
C ALA A 84 -4.37 21.90 -6.33
N LEU A 85 -3.78 21.68 -7.52
CA LEU A 85 -3.37 22.77 -8.41
C LEU A 85 -4.58 23.57 -8.93
N THR A 86 -5.61 22.87 -9.42
CA THR A 86 -6.68 23.47 -10.25
C THR A 86 -8.00 23.73 -9.54
N ARG A 87 -8.31 22.94 -8.49
CA ARG A 87 -9.60 23.00 -7.76
C ARG A 87 -9.42 23.35 -6.29
N GLY A 88 -8.25 23.05 -5.72
CA GLY A 88 -8.01 23.19 -4.29
C GLY A 88 -8.62 22.04 -3.49
N GLY A 89 -8.72 22.21 -2.17
CA GLY A 89 -9.26 21.20 -1.26
C GLY A 89 -10.78 21.13 -1.23
N PRO A 90 -11.34 20.15 -0.48
CA PRO A 90 -12.78 20.00 -0.29
C PRO A 90 -13.44 21.31 0.16
N GLY A 91 -14.53 21.72 -0.49
CA GLY A 91 -15.19 23.00 -0.18
C GLY A 91 -14.42 24.24 -0.64
N GLY A 92 -13.40 24.10 -1.49
CA GLY A 92 -12.59 25.20 -2.01
C GLY A 92 -11.52 25.71 -1.04
N VAL A 93 -11.26 24.95 0.03
CA VAL A 93 -10.24 25.26 1.05
C VAL A 93 -9.30 24.06 1.22
N PRO A 94 -7.97 24.23 1.10
CA PRO A 94 -7.30 25.45 0.64
C PRO A 94 -7.66 25.76 -0.83
N ARG A 95 -7.53 27.03 -1.23
CA ARG A 95 -7.78 27.46 -2.62
C ARG A 95 -6.81 26.76 -3.60
N PRO A 96 -7.16 26.66 -4.89
CA PRO A 96 -6.25 26.12 -5.91
C PRO A 96 -4.87 26.78 -5.86
N ILE A 97 -3.80 25.99 -5.97
CA ILE A 97 -2.43 26.52 -5.94
C ILE A 97 -2.16 27.42 -7.17
N GLU A 98 -2.84 27.16 -8.30
CA GLU A 98 -2.68 27.93 -9.54
C GLU A 98 -3.03 29.41 -9.41
N ILE A 99 -3.82 29.81 -8.41
CA ILE A 99 -4.13 31.24 -8.17
C ILE A 99 -2.86 32.07 -7.93
N HIS A 100 -1.80 31.42 -7.43
CA HIS A 100 -0.52 32.05 -7.15
C HIS A 100 0.47 31.98 -8.33
N ALA A 101 0.07 31.49 -9.51
CA ALA A 101 0.96 31.33 -10.66
C ALA A 101 1.62 32.65 -11.15
N HIS A 102 1.04 33.80 -10.80
CA HIS A 102 1.60 35.13 -11.07
C HIS A 102 2.84 35.46 -10.22
N ASP A 103 3.04 34.74 -9.11
CA ASP A 103 4.24 34.81 -8.26
C ASP A 103 4.95 33.44 -8.30
N PRO A 104 5.94 33.26 -9.20
CA PRO A 104 6.58 31.97 -9.41
C PRO A 104 7.24 31.40 -8.15
N LYS A 105 7.78 32.25 -7.28
CA LYS A 105 8.43 31.79 -6.04
C LYS A 105 7.39 31.18 -5.10
N ARG A 106 6.27 31.87 -4.91
CA ARG A 106 5.16 31.38 -4.10
C ARG A 106 4.52 30.14 -4.71
N TYR A 107 4.29 30.14 -6.02
CA TYR A 107 3.68 29.00 -6.72
C TYR A 107 4.49 27.72 -6.53
N ILE A 108 5.81 27.79 -6.72
CA ILE A 108 6.71 26.64 -6.49
C ILE A 108 6.74 26.26 -5.01
N ASN A 109 6.75 27.24 -4.09
CA ASN A 109 6.72 26.97 -2.66
C ASN A 109 5.45 26.19 -2.25
N ASP A 110 4.28 26.60 -2.74
CA ASP A 110 3.00 25.95 -2.47
C ASP A 110 2.96 24.53 -3.04
N MET A 111 3.51 24.31 -4.25
CA MET A 111 3.67 22.95 -4.81
C MET A 111 4.56 22.08 -3.94
N LEU A 112 5.71 22.60 -3.51
CA LEU A 112 6.66 21.86 -2.68
C LEU A 112 6.08 21.54 -1.30
N ALA A 113 5.32 22.47 -0.71
CA ALA A 113 4.61 22.24 0.54
C ALA A 113 3.58 21.11 0.41
N TRP A 114 2.81 21.10 -0.68
CA TRP A 114 1.87 20.01 -0.97
C TRP A 114 2.60 18.67 -1.14
N VAL A 115 3.67 18.63 -1.94
CA VAL A 115 4.48 17.43 -2.17
C VAL A 115 5.08 16.91 -0.87
N HIS A 116 5.60 17.81 -0.02
CA HIS A 116 6.17 17.45 1.27
C HIS A 116 5.13 16.78 2.18
N GLN A 117 3.92 17.35 2.28
CA GLN A 117 2.84 16.78 3.07
C GLN A 117 2.37 15.44 2.50
N ALA A 118 2.20 15.33 1.18
CA ALA A 118 1.81 14.09 0.53
C ALA A 118 2.85 12.98 0.74
N LEU A 119 4.14 13.29 0.63
CA LEU A 119 5.24 12.35 0.90
C LEU A 119 5.24 11.85 2.35
N ALA A 120 4.95 12.72 3.32
CA ALA A 120 4.84 12.31 4.71
C ALA A 120 3.72 11.27 4.91
N GLY A 121 2.53 11.53 4.33
CA GLY A 121 1.40 10.59 4.36
C GLY A 121 1.69 9.27 3.63
N GLU A 122 2.36 9.31 2.48
CA GLU A 122 2.78 8.08 1.79
C GLU A 122 3.75 7.24 2.61
N ARG A 123 4.71 7.89 3.29
CA ARG A 123 5.67 7.18 4.14
C ARG A 123 4.97 6.48 5.29
N GLU A 124 4.01 7.16 5.94
CA GLU A 124 3.20 6.59 7.01
C GLU A 124 2.35 5.41 6.51
N PHE A 125 1.71 5.57 5.34
CA PHE A 125 0.94 4.49 4.70
C PHE A 125 1.81 3.27 4.37
N ILE A 126 2.97 3.47 3.74
CA ILE A 126 3.90 2.39 3.38
C ILE A 126 4.44 1.72 4.65
N ALA A 127 4.78 2.49 5.68
CA ALA A 127 5.23 1.94 6.96
C ALA A 127 4.11 1.15 7.66
N ALA A 128 2.86 1.60 7.59
CA ALA A 128 1.73 0.85 8.12
C ALA A 128 1.47 -0.43 7.33
N LEU A 129 1.57 -0.41 6.00
CA LEU A 129 1.25 -1.56 5.15
C LEU A 129 2.36 -2.61 5.10
N PHE A 130 3.61 -2.16 4.98
CA PHE A 130 4.79 -3.00 4.80
C PHE A 130 5.75 -2.96 6.00
N GLY A 131 5.37 -2.36 7.13
CA GLY A 131 6.13 -2.39 8.36
C GLY A 131 6.09 -3.75 9.05
N ASP A 132 6.98 -3.98 10.01
CA ASP A 132 6.97 -5.19 10.81
C ASP A 132 5.89 -5.08 11.89
N ALA A 133 4.80 -5.84 11.74
CA ALA A 133 3.74 -5.96 12.75
C ALA A 133 4.25 -6.56 14.09
N ALA A 134 5.51 -6.96 14.18
CA ALA A 134 6.09 -7.69 15.31
C ALA A 134 6.69 -6.81 16.43
N ALA A 135 6.64 -5.47 16.34
CA ALA A 135 7.28 -4.60 17.33
C ALA A 135 6.38 -4.21 18.53
N ASP A 136 5.04 -4.26 18.41
CA ASP A 136 4.13 -3.73 19.44
C ASP A 136 3.43 -4.80 20.30
N GLY A 137 4.00 -6.01 20.37
CA GLY A 137 3.42 -7.16 21.08
C GLY A 137 4.07 -7.54 22.41
N ASN A 138 5.09 -6.82 22.90
CA ASN A 138 5.80 -7.25 24.12
C ASN A 138 6.11 -6.07 25.05
N GLY A 139 5.21 -5.77 25.99
CA GLY A 139 5.42 -4.74 26.99
C GLY A 139 4.20 -4.32 27.80
N HIS A 140 3.45 -5.28 28.36
CA HIS A 140 2.67 -5.07 29.58
C HIS A 140 2.67 -6.39 30.37
N GLU A 141 3.71 -6.55 31.19
CA GLU A 141 3.63 -7.27 32.47
C GLU A 141 3.07 -6.33 33.53
#